data_AF-A0A1Q6DQE2-F1
#
_entry.id   AF-A0A1Q6DQE2-F1
#
_cell.length_a   1.000
_cell.length_b   1.000
_cell.length_c   1.000
_cell.angle_alpha   90.00
_cell.angle_beta   90.00
_cell.angle_gamma   90.00
#
_symmetry.space_group_name_H-M   'P 1'
#
loop_
_entity.id
_entity.type
_entity.pdbx_description
1 polymer ?
#
loop_
_entity_poly.entity_id
_entity_poly.type
_entity_poly.pdbx_seq_one_letter_code
_entity_poly.pdbx_strand_id
1 'polypeptide(L)'
;MAKSDLHQRDAIFMNKQRKGGKMKWRIFCCLLLATAMAASIASADGGAFFRQKCGACHQKGGQAAPVNPADKAAVVREKFFDRNRHSVDLSGALAPDELASVVAYLKQFAADSDRPETAAIPK
;
A
#
# COMPACT_ATOMS: atom_id res chain seq x y z
N MET A 1 -46.36 60.25 -5.74
CA MET A 1 -45.47 59.58 -4.75
C MET A 1 -45.29 58.13 -5.18
N ALA A 2 -44.20 57.76 -5.87
CA ALA A 2 -43.98 56.38 -6.35
C ALA A 2 -42.52 56.09 -6.80
N LYS A 3 -41.50 56.67 -6.15
CA LYS A 3 -40.08 56.46 -6.52
C LYS A 3 -39.18 55.92 -5.41
N SER A 4 -39.67 55.79 -4.18
CA SER A 4 -38.87 55.36 -3.02
C SER A 4 -38.86 53.86 -2.76
N ASP A 5 -39.84 53.10 -3.26
CA ASP A 5 -39.98 51.67 -2.92
C ASP A 5 -39.15 50.71 -3.78
N LEU A 6 -38.66 51.15 -4.94
CA LEU A 6 -37.89 50.27 -5.83
C LEU A 6 -36.47 50.05 -5.30
N HIS A 7 -35.86 51.07 -4.68
CA HIS A 7 -34.48 51.00 -4.21
C HIS A 7 -34.29 50.14 -2.94
N GLN A 8 -35.36 49.88 -2.19
CA GLN A 8 -35.28 49.11 -0.94
C GLN A 8 -35.36 47.59 -1.15
N ARG A 9 -35.88 47.14 -2.31
CA ARG A 9 -36.02 45.71 -2.63
C ARG A 9 -34.70 45.09 -3.11
N ASP A 10 -33.81 45.91 -3.68
CA ASP A 10 -32.54 45.43 -4.24
C ASP A 10 -31.51 45.09 -3.15
N ALA A 11 -31.54 45.79 -2.01
CA ALA A 11 -30.61 45.54 -0.91
C ALA A 11 -30.90 44.21 -0.17
N ILE A 12 -32.15 43.75 -0.17
CA ILE A 12 -32.57 42.52 0.52
C ILE A 12 -32.14 41.28 -0.29
N PHE A 13 -32.11 41.36 -1.62
CA PHE A 13 -31.75 40.23 -2.47
C PHE A 13 -30.24 39.92 -2.45
N MET A 14 -29.38 40.92 -2.24
CA MET A 14 -27.92 40.72 -2.28
C MET A 14 -27.31 40.14 -0.99
N ASN A 15 -28.03 40.12 0.13
CA ASN A 15 -27.51 39.57 1.40
C ASN A 15 -27.69 38.04 1.52
N LYS A 16 -28.68 37.45 0.81
CA LYS A 16 -29.03 36.03 0.95
C LYS A 16 -28.16 35.04 0.15
N GLN A 17 -27.10 35.49 -0.50
CA GLN A 17 -26.21 34.64 -1.31
C GLN A 17 -24.88 34.27 -0.61
N ARG A 18 -24.60 34.76 0.61
CA ARG A 18 -23.29 34.54 1.29
C ARG A 18 -23.18 33.32 2.21
N LYS A 19 -24.22 32.47 2.33
CA LYS A 19 -24.24 31.39 3.36
C LYS A 19 -24.27 29.95 2.83
N GLY A 20 -24.23 29.72 1.51
CA GLY A 20 -24.37 28.37 0.92
C GLY A 20 -23.07 27.62 0.55
N GLY A 21 -21.94 28.32 0.37
CA GLY A 21 -20.73 27.74 -0.25
C GLY A 21 -19.70 27.10 0.70
N LYS A 22 -19.70 27.46 1.99
CA LYS A 22 -18.60 27.10 2.91
C LYS A 22 -18.73 25.72 3.57
N MET A 23 -19.93 25.14 3.58
CA MET A 23 -20.19 23.89 4.30
C MET A 23 -19.97 22.65 3.41
N LYS A 24 -20.23 22.77 2.10
CA LYS A 24 -20.06 21.70 1.12
C LYS A 24 -18.58 21.41 0.81
N TRP A 25 -17.73 22.44 0.85
CA TRP A 25 -16.29 22.31 0.61
C TRP A 25 -15.56 21.57 1.75
N ARG A 26 -15.97 21.80 3.00
CA ARG A 26 -15.35 21.15 4.17
C ARG A 26 -15.64 19.65 4.22
N ILE A 27 -16.86 19.24 3.83
CA ILE A 27 -17.25 17.83 3.73
C ILE A 27 -16.52 17.16 2.57
N PHE A 28 -16.37 17.85 1.44
CA PHE A 28 -15.63 17.35 0.27
C PHE A 28 -14.12 17.17 0.55
N CYS A 29 -13.50 18.07 1.33
CA CYS A 29 -12.11 17.92 1.77
C CYS A 29 -11.91 16.77 2.77
N CYS A 30 -12.86 16.51 3.67
CA CYS A 30 -12.77 15.37 4.60
C CYS A 30 -12.91 14.02 3.89
N LEU A 31 -13.75 13.93 2.85
CA LEU A 31 -13.93 12.71 2.06
C LEU A 31 -12.73 12.37 1.17
N LEU A 32 -12.02 13.37 0.63
CA LEU A 32 -10.80 13.17 -0.16
C LEU A 32 -9.58 12.74 0.67
N LEU A 33 -9.58 13.03 1.98
CA LEU A 33 -8.46 12.67 2.87
C LEU A 33 -8.53 11.21 3.34
N ALA A 34 -9.71 10.58 3.30
CA ALA A 34 -9.91 9.19 3.74
C ALA A 34 -9.40 8.15 2.72
N THR A 35 -9.25 8.50 1.45
CA THR A 35 -8.79 7.57 0.39
C THR A 35 -7.28 7.37 0.32
N ALA A 36 -6.48 8.11 1.10
CA ALA A 36 -5.02 8.03 1.07
C ALA A 36 -4.43 6.89 1.94
N MET A 37 -5.26 6.17 2.71
CA MET A 37 -4.83 5.07 3.59
C MET A 37 -5.12 3.67 3.00
N ALA A 38 -5.25 3.55 1.68
CA ALA A 38 -5.45 2.28 0.99
C ALA A 38 -4.18 1.85 0.22
N ALA A 39 -3.05 1.79 0.90
CA ALA A 39 -1.86 1.09 0.42
C ALA A 39 -1.26 0.39 1.64
N SER A 40 -1.39 -0.92 1.84
CA SER A 40 -0.92 -1.95 0.93
C SER A 40 -1.65 -3.24 1.26
N ILE A 41 -2.57 -3.68 0.41
CA ILE A 41 -2.96 -5.08 0.43
C ILE A 41 -1.76 -5.77 -0.22
N ALA A 42 -0.87 -6.35 0.59
CA ALA A 42 0.08 -7.32 0.07
C ALA A 42 -0.77 -8.34 -0.69
N SER A 43 -0.54 -8.45 -2.00
CA SER A 43 -1.30 -9.31 -2.90
C SER A 43 -1.48 -10.67 -2.22
N ALA A 44 -2.69 -11.22 -2.23
CA ALA A 44 -3.00 -12.50 -1.59
C ALA A 44 -2.04 -13.63 -2.02
N ASP A 45 -1.37 -13.45 -3.16
CA ASP A 45 -0.44 -14.38 -3.78
C ASP A 45 1.03 -14.27 -3.33
N GLY A 46 1.44 -13.28 -2.53
CA GLY A 46 2.85 -13.08 -2.16
C GLY A 46 3.49 -14.31 -1.49
N GLY A 47 2.77 -14.96 -0.57
CA GLY A 47 3.20 -16.21 0.04
C GLY A 47 3.20 -17.40 -0.93
N ALA A 48 2.31 -17.41 -1.91
CA ALA A 48 2.27 -18.44 -2.95
C ALA A 48 3.48 -18.32 -3.88
N PHE A 49 3.79 -17.12 -4.37
CA PHE A 49 4.99 -16.85 -5.17
C PHE A 49 6.26 -17.20 -4.41
N PHE A 50 6.35 -16.86 -3.13
CA PHE A 50 7.49 -17.23 -2.30
C PHE A 50 7.69 -18.75 -2.25
N ARG A 51 6.63 -19.53 -2.02
CA ARG A 51 6.71 -21.00 -1.99
C ARG A 51 7.01 -21.62 -3.35
N GLN A 52 6.41 -21.12 -4.42
CA GLN A 52 6.52 -21.71 -5.76
C GLN A 52 7.82 -21.29 -6.48
N LYS A 53 8.15 -19.99 -6.45
CA LYS A 53 9.25 -19.42 -7.21
C LYS A 53 10.56 -19.46 -6.43
N CYS A 54 10.57 -18.93 -5.20
CA CYS A 54 11.79 -18.99 -4.37
C CYS A 54 12.09 -20.41 -3.91
N GLY A 55 11.05 -21.24 -3.74
CA GLY A 55 11.17 -22.66 -3.42
C GLY A 55 11.89 -23.49 -4.48
N ALA A 56 11.95 -23.06 -5.74
CA ALA A 56 12.66 -23.79 -6.79
C ALA A 56 14.15 -24.02 -6.44
N CYS A 57 14.79 -23.04 -5.80
CA CYS A 57 16.19 -23.13 -5.39
C CYS A 57 16.35 -23.35 -3.88
N HIS A 58 15.48 -22.76 -3.06
CA HIS A 58 15.60 -22.76 -1.59
C HIS A 58 14.80 -23.89 -0.90
N GLN A 59 14.31 -24.89 -1.64
CA GLN A 59 13.80 -26.12 -1.06
C GLN A 59 14.90 -26.95 -0.39
N LYS A 60 14.52 -27.89 0.48
CA LYS A 60 15.48 -28.77 1.15
C LYS A 60 16.25 -29.61 0.13
N GLY A 61 17.58 -29.60 0.23
CA GLY A 61 18.45 -30.28 -0.73
C GLY A 61 18.51 -29.59 -2.10
N GLY A 62 17.91 -28.40 -2.23
CA GLY A 62 18.01 -27.56 -3.41
C GLY A 62 19.38 -26.89 -3.55
N GLN A 63 19.46 -26.00 -4.53
CA GLN A 63 20.69 -25.31 -4.91
C GLN A 63 21.11 -24.23 -3.90
N ALA A 64 20.20 -23.82 -3.02
CA ALA A 64 20.44 -22.81 -2.00
C ALA A 64 19.86 -23.25 -0.65
N ALA A 65 20.44 -22.73 0.43
CA ALA A 65 19.97 -23.02 1.78
C ALA A 65 18.51 -22.59 1.97
N PRO A 66 17.69 -23.33 2.74
CA PRO A 66 16.32 -22.92 3.03
C PRO A 66 16.25 -21.52 3.66
N VAL A 67 15.23 -20.75 3.28
CA VAL A 67 15.01 -19.38 3.78
C VAL A 67 13.65 -19.29 4.44
N ASN A 68 13.56 -18.64 5.60
CA ASN A 68 12.32 -18.46 6.34
C ASN A 68 12.04 -16.97 6.61
N PRO A 69 10.83 -16.42 6.34
CA PRO A 69 10.49 -15.01 6.58
C PRO A 69 10.98 -14.50 7.94
N ALA A 70 10.78 -15.29 8.99
CA ALA A 70 11.14 -14.96 10.37
C ALA A 70 12.67 -14.98 10.67
N ASP A 71 13.54 -15.29 9.72
CA ASP A 71 15.00 -15.31 9.94
C ASP A 71 15.64 -13.91 9.98
N LYS A 72 14.95 -12.89 9.45
CA LYS A 72 15.47 -11.54 9.26
C LYS A 72 14.40 -10.49 9.56
N ALA A 73 14.86 -9.31 9.98
CA ALA A 73 14.03 -8.13 10.12
C ALA A 73 13.52 -7.62 8.76
N ALA A 74 12.35 -6.97 8.75
CA ALA A 74 11.69 -6.48 7.54
C ALA A 74 12.59 -5.53 6.73
N VAL A 75 13.30 -4.61 7.42
CA VAL A 75 14.24 -3.66 6.79
C VAL A 75 15.43 -4.35 6.11
N VAL A 76 15.85 -5.51 6.63
CA VAL A 76 16.96 -6.28 6.05
C VAL A 76 16.51 -6.94 4.75
N ARG A 77 15.28 -7.48 4.72
CA ARG A 77 14.67 -8.07 3.51
C ARG A 77 14.53 -7.02 2.41
N GLU A 78 13.97 -5.87 2.74
CA GLU A 78 13.79 -4.76 1.79
C GLU A 78 15.11 -4.31 1.17
N LYS A 79 16.11 -3.98 2.01
CA LYS A 79 17.44 -3.55 1.53
C LYS A 79 18.16 -4.62 0.73
N PHE A 80 17.88 -5.90 0.97
CA PHE A 80 18.50 -6.99 0.21
C PHE A 80 18.05 -6.99 -1.25
N PHE A 81 16.74 -6.85 -1.50
CA PHE A 81 16.19 -6.83 -2.86
C PHE A 81 16.38 -5.48 -3.56
N ASP A 82 16.26 -4.36 -2.83
CA ASP A 82 16.54 -3.02 -3.35
C ASP A 82 17.97 -2.88 -3.90
N ARG A 83 18.93 -3.52 -3.24
CA ARG A 83 20.35 -3.53 -3.66
C ARG A 83 20.69 -4.69 -4.61
N ASN A 84 19.69 -5.43 -5.08
CA ASN A 84 19.83 -6.60 -5.93
C ASN A 84 20.92 -7.59 -5.45
N ARG A 85 20.90 -7.94 -4.16
CA ARG A 85 21.94 -8.80 -3.54
C ARG A 85 21.66 -10.31 -3.68
N HIS A 86 20.67 -10.69 -4.48
CA HIS A 86 20.43 -12.10 -4.79
C HIS A 86 21.56 -12.61 -5.69
N SER A 87 22.07 -13.82 -5.45
CA SER A 87 23.25 -14.34 -6.15
C SER A 87 22.99 -14.66 -7.63
N VAL A 88 21.74 -14.84 -8.00
CA VAL A 88 21.28 -15.05 -9.38
C VAL A 88 20.27 -13.96 -9.76
N ASP A 89 20.21 -13.64 -11.05
CA ASP A 89 19.20 -12.74 -11.59
C ASP A 89 17.82 -13.39 -11.53
N LEU A 90 16.85 -12.65 -10.98
CA LEU A 90 15.47 -13.09 -10.80
C LEU A 90 14.55 -12.65 -11.94
N SER A 91 15.01 -11.77 -12.84
CA SER A 91 14.20 -11.15 -13.89
C SER A 91 13.54 -12.16 -14.85
N GLY A 92 14.18 -13.32 -15.07
CA GLY A 92 13.62 -14.41 -15.88
C GLY A 92 12.71 -15.38 -15.12
N ALA A 93 12.67 -15.31 -13.78
CA ALA A 93 11.92 -16.24 -12.93
C ALA A 93 10.68 -15.60 -12.30
N LEU A 94 10.73 -14.30 -12.01
CA LEU A 94 9.64 -13.52 -11.43
C LEU A 94 9.48 -12.20 -12.18
N ALA A 95 8.22 -11.82 -12.43
CA ALA A 95 7.90 -10.48 -12.87
C ALA A 95 8.12 -9.46 -11.72
N PRO A 96 8.34 -8.16 -12.02
CA PRO A 96 8.64 -7.16 -10.99
C PRO A 96 7.55 -7.00 -9.92
N ASP A 97 6.28 -7.15 -10.29
CA ASP A 97 5.12 -7.10 -9.42
C ASP A 97 4.98 -8.34 -8.53
N GLU A 98 5.33 -9.53 -9.06
CA GLU A 98 5.44 -10.76 -8.29
C GLU A 98 6.55 -10.63 -7.24
N LEU A 99 7.72 -10.09 -7.63
CA LEU A 99 8.83 -9.84 -6.71
C LEU A 99 8.43 -8.85 -5.61
N ALA A 100 7.76 -7.76 -5.96
CA ALA A 100 7.24 -6.79 -4.98
C ALA A 100 6.26 -7.47 -4.00
N SER A 101 5.41 -8.36 -4.48
CA SER A 101 4.47 -9.14 -3.65
C SER A 101 5.19 -10.10 -2.70
N VAL A 102 6.26 -10.75 -3.15
CA VAL A 102 7.13 -11.59 -2.30
C VAL A 102 7.83 -10.75 -1.23
N VAL A 103 8.36 -9.58 -1.58
CA VAL A 103 9.02 -8.68 -0.61
C VAL A 103 8.02 -8.20 0.44
N ALA A 104 6.81 -7.84 0.04
CA ALA A 104 5.74 -7.46 0.98
C ALA A 104 5.40 -8.61 1.94
N TYR A 105 5.28 -9.85 1.43
CA TYR A 105 5.07 -11.04 2.25
C TYR A 105 6.24 -11.24 3.25
N LEU A 106 7.49 -11.18 2.79
CA LEU A 106 8.66 -11.35 3.65
C LEU A 106 8.75 -10.29 4.76
N LYS A 107 8.28 -9.05 4.50
CA LYS A 107 8.20 -7.98 5.50
C LYS A 107 7.07 -8.21 6.50
N GLN A 108 5.90 -8.67 6.03
CA GLN A 108 4.73 -8.92 6.86
C GLN A 108 4.98 -10.01 7.92
N PHE A 109 5.79 -11.02 7.59
CA PHE A 109 6.10 -12.17 8.44
C PHE A 109 7.56 -12.16 8.94
N ALA A 110 8.21 -11.00 8.92
CA ALA A 110 9.59 -10.83 9.37
C ALA A 110 9.76 -11.08 10.88
N ALA A 111 10.99 -11.26 11.32
CA ALA A 111 11.35 -11.51 12.72
C ALA A 111 10.85 -10.42 13.70
N ASP A 112 10.80 -9.18 13.22
CA ASP A 112 10.39 -7.98 13.95
C ASP A 112 8.95 -7.52 13.63
N SER A 113 8.17 -8.38 12.96
CA SER A 113 6.75 -8.12 12.70
C SER A 113 5.87 -8.54 13.88
N ASP A 114 4.63 -8.06 13.92
CA ASP A 114 3.62 -8.49 14.91
C ASP A 114 3.13 -9.94 14.67
N ARG A 115 3.52 -10.54 13.54
CA ARG A 115 3.09 -11.89 13.12
C ARG A 115 4.26 -12.66 12.48
N PRO A 116 5.36 -12.92 13.20
CA PRO A 116 6.45 -13.70 12.66
C PRO A 116 5.95 -15.13 12.40
N GLU A 117 6.04 -15.59 11.16
CA GLU A 117 5.60 -16.93 10.80
C GLU A 117 6.78 -17.73 10.23
N THR A 118 6.94 -18.94 10.74
CA THR A 118 7.83 -19.94 10.17
C THR A 118 7.18 -20.63 8.98
N ALA A 119 6.66 -19.85 8.03
CA ALA A 119 6.08 -20.37 6.81
C ALA A 119 7.07 -20.19 5.68
N ALA A 120 7.78 -21.25 5.30
CA ALA A 120 8.59 -21.17 4.09
C ALA A 120 9.02 -22.51 3.56
N ILE A 121 8.63 -22.73 2.30
CA ILE A 121 9.14 -23.71 1.33
C ILE A 121 9.23 -25.13 1.92
N PRO A 122 8.36 -26.07 1.52
CA PRO A 122 8.31 -27.40 2.12
C PRO A 122 9.69 -28.07 2.19
N LYS A 123 9.95 -28.70 3.34
CA LYS A 123 11.10 -29.59 3.56
C LYS A 123 11.04 -30.80 2.65
#